data_AF-A0A2D2Q2Y1-F1
#
_entry.id   AF-A0A2D2Q2Y1-F1
#
_cell.length_a   1.000
_cell.length_b   1.000
_cell.length_c   1.000
_cell.angle_alpha   90.00
_cell.angle_beta   90.00
_cell.angle_gamma   90.00
#
_symmetry.space_group_name_H-M   'P 1'
#
loop_
_entity.id
_entity.type
_entity.pdbx_description
1 polymer ?
#
loop_
_entity_poly.entity_id
_entity_poly.type
_entity_poly.pdbx_seq_one_letter_code
_entity_poly.pdbx_strand_id
1 'polypeptide(L)'
;MTSPVVLGNRPLSPLQQKGLDWVQLWGGRDVALAIDLTESVGLNDSGRLHLRHIVEQTLNKGDTIHIIPFATTVRSPITIEYQGEQDIPKILEVIPMDAGPERGTDIQCAELYVYRYLAQLNQRRLQQQQPIKAQSVIWLTDAPLNIPQGESQRWTEAPNSPCGIHNSSRADERSQWLGTLPMTQRSIQPGQFQLTVVDIPPTVQEFCTPKPGGGEVCLVNSYLWGQLWWQLLLVSLLGMVVGGGGLFFFIRWLRQQLPWTVTVAVGDQEYRFPLKHAGKIGLGELVSGSLYFVSLPCSEAVGFLLRQHNTLRIGTVHPAKLTYRGQQIYTNVNGQEIDTNVFIPRNNEFVIVTYNDIDIQITITM
;
A
#
# COMPACT_ATOMS: atom_id res chain seq x y z
N MET A 1 -28.83 19.37 16.85
CA MET A 1 -27.83 20.45 16.75
C MET A 1 -26.47 19.85 17.08
N THR A 2 -25.55 19.77 16.11
CA THR A 2 -24.19 19.28 16.38
C THR A 2 -23.41 20.37 17.09
N SER A 3 -22.95 20.09 18.32
CA SER A 3 -22.07 21.00 19.05
C SER A 3 -20.84 21.33 18.21
N PRO A 4 -20.38 22.59 18.22
CA PRO A 4 -19.19 22.96 17.49
C PRO A 4 -17.96 22.19 17.99
N VAL A 5 -17.06 21.87 17.08
CA VAL A 5 -15.78 21.24 17.40
C VAL A 5 -15.00 22.21 18.28
N VAL A 6 -14.47 21.65 19.36
CA VAL A 6 -13.56 22.34 20.27
C VAL A 6 -12.21 21.65 20.20
N LEU A 7 -11.16 22.34 20.62
CA LEU A 7 -9.83 21.76 20.65
C LEU A 7 -9.79 20.56 21.60
N GLY A 8 -9.07 19.52 21.18
CA GLY A 8 -8.88 18.30 21.95
C GLY A 8 -8.21 18.59 23.29
N ASN A 9 -8.46 17.73 24.28
CA ASN A 9 -7.80 17.83 25.58
C ASN A 9 -6.41 17.17 25.61
N ARG A 10 -5.99 16.56 24.48
CA ARG A 10 -4.67 15.95 24.28
C ARG A 10 -4.21 16.06 22.83
N PRO A 11 -2.89 16.09 22.58
CA PRO A 11 -2.34 15.94 21.24
C PRO A 11 -2.48 14.49 20.75
N LEU A 12 -2.58 14.32 19.44
CA LEU A 12 -2.52 13.01 18.81
C LEU A 12 -1.13 12.40 18.98
N SER A 13 -1.07 11.14 19.38
CA SER A 13 0.18 10.38 19.41
C SER A 13 0.68 10.08 17.99
N PRO A 14 2.00 9.84 17.79
CA PRO A 14 2.55 9.53 16.47
C PRO A 14 1.93 8.30 15.81
N LEU A 15 1.51 7.31 16.60
CA LEU A 15 0.82 6.11 16.10
C LEU A 15 -0.59 6.43 15.63
N GLN A 16 -1.30 7.31 16.35
CA GLN A 16 -2.61 7.77 15.92
C GLN A 16 -2.50 8.56 14.61
N GLN A 17 -1.54 9.48 14.49
CA GLN A 17 -1.30 10.23 13.25
C GLN A 17 -1.08 9.29 12.06
N LYS A 18 -0.19 8.31 12.19
CA LYS A 18 0.03 7.30 11.14
C LYS A 18 -1.22 6.48 10.82
N GLY A 19 -2.02 6.14 11.83
CA GLY A 19 -3.29 5.45 11.62
C GLY A 19 -4.28 6.30 10.80
N LEU A 20 -4.37 7.60 11.10
CA LEU A 20 -5.20 8.55 10.37
C LEU A 20 -4.72 8.73 8.92
N ASP A 21 -3.39 8.77 8.71
CA ASP A 21 -2.78 8.79 7.38
C ASP A 21 -3.11 7.56 6.54
N TRP A 22 -3.32 6.40 7.17
CA TRP A 22 -3.78 5.20 6.47
C TRP A 22 -5.26 5.28 6.11
N VAL A 23 -6.10 5.76 7.05
CA VAL A 23 -7.54 5.88 6.83
C VAL A 23 -7.89 6.81 5.66
N GLN A 24 -7.09 7.86 5.41
CA GLN A 24 -7.36 8.80 4.33
C GLN A 24 -7.32 8.18 2.92
N LEU A 25 -6.60 7.05 2.74
CA LEU A 25 -6.35 6.46 1.42
C LEU A 25 -7.63 6.03 0.69
N TRP A 26 -8.76 5.99 1.40
CA TRP A 26 -10.06 5.57 0.88
C TRP A 26 -11.10 6.69 0.81
N GLY A 27 -10.75 7.93 1.23
CA GLY A 27 -11.72 9.00 1.47
C GLY A 27 -11.75 10.16 0.45
N GLY A 28 -10.77 10.25 -0.45
CA GLY A 28 -10.53 11.49 -1.21
C GLY A 28 -10.15 12.65 -0.28
N ARG A 29 -10.20 13.89 -0.78
CA ARG A 29 -9.83 15.09 0.00
C ARG A 29 -10.98 16.10 0.11
N ASP A 30 -11.04 16.86 1.20
CA ASP A 30 -11.85 18.08 1.25
C ASP A 30 -11.04 19.27 0.72
N VAL A 31 -11.55 19.97 -0.28
CA VAL A 31 -10.92 21.19 -0.83
C VAL A 31 -11.82 22.37 -0.53
N ALA A 32 -11.45 23.20 0.45
CA ALA A 32 -12.13 24.45 0.73
C ALA A 32 -11.61 25.56 -0.19
N LEU A 33 -12.48 26.11 -1.03
CA LEU A 33 -12.18 27.26 -1.86
C LEU A 33 -12.71 28.52 -1.15
N ALA A 34 -11.83 29.21 -0.42
CA ALA A 34 -12.16 30.42 0.31
C ALA A 34 -11.93 31.64 -0.60
N ILE A 35 -13.03 32.34 -0.94
CA ILE A 35 -13.03 33.40 -1.96
C ILE A 35 -13.45 34.72 -1.34
N ASP A 36 -12.56 35.69 -1.43
CA ASP A 36 -12.84 37.07 -1.04
C ASP A 36 -13.69 37.76 -2.12
N LEU A 37 -14.81 38.36 -1.71
CA LEU A 37 -15.79 39.01 -2.59
C LEU A 37 -15.66 40.54 -2.60
N THR A 38 -14.57 41.10 -2.08
CA THR A 38 -14.33 42.55 -2.16
C THR A 38 -13.95 43.00 -3.56
N GLU A 39 -14.18 44.29 -3.84
CA GLU A 39 -13.88 44.90 -5.14
C GLU A 39 -12.40 44.80 -5.54
N SER A 40 -11.48 44.75 -4.58
CA SER A 40 -10.04 44.66 -4.83
C SER A 40 -9.60 43.28 -5.34
N VAL A 41 -10.37 42.24 -5.05
CA VAL A 41 -10.12 40.86 -5.51
C VAL A 41 -10.87 40.55 -6.80
N GLY A 42 -11.89 41.35 -7.15
CA GLY A 42 -12.78 41.22 -8.30
C GLY A 42 -12.29 40.24 -9.38
N LEU A 43 -12.88 39.04 -9.40
CA LEU A 43 -12.50 37.94 -10.28
C LEU A 43 -12.85 38.26 -11.74
N ASN A 44 -12.01 39.06 -12.39
CA ASN A 44 -12.09 39.32 -13.83
C ASN A 44 -11.85 38.03 -14.64
N ASP A 45 -11.92 38.11 -15.97
CA ASP A 45 -11.71 36.95 -16.86
C ASP A 45 -10.38 36.20 -16.60
N SER A 46 -9.33 36.91 -16.15
CA SER A 46 -8.06 36.31 -15.77
C SER A 46 -8.15 35.51 -14.45
N GLY A 47 -8.84 36.05 -13.45
CA GLY A 47 -9.14 35.32 -12.20
C GLY A 47 -9.96 34.06 -12.45
N ARG A 48 -10.93 34.13 -13.38
CA ARG A 48 -11.73 32.98 -13.81
C ARG A 48 -10.90 31.90 -14.51
N LEU A 49 -9.97 32.28 -15.38
CA LEU A 49 -9.06 31.34 -16.04
C LEU A 49 -8.12 30.66 -15.03
N HIS A 50 -7.63 31.40 -14.04
CA HIS A 50 -6.75 30.83 -13.02
C HIS A 50 -7.50 29.89 -12.07
N LEU A 51 -8.70 30.27 -11.62
CA LEU A 51 -9.60 29.40 -10.86
C LEU A 51 -9.94 28.12 -11.62
N ARG A 52 -10.25 28.26 -12.91
CA ARG A 52 -10.49 27.11 -13.79
C ARG A 52 -9.28 26.19 -13.84
N HIS A 53 -8.08 26.74 -14.05
CA HIS A 53 -6.86 25.95 -14.09
C HIS A 53 -6.59 25.22 -12.77
N ILE A 54 -6.84 25.87 -11.62
CA ILE A 54 -6.74 25.24 -10.31
C ILE A 54 -7.73 24.10 -10.18
N VAL A 55 -9.01 24.33 -10.49
CA VAL A 55 -10.07 23.31 -10.41
C VAL A 55 -9.75 22.13 -11.34
N GLU A 56 -9.28 22.40 -12.56
CA GLU A 56 -8.89 21.38 -13.55
C GLU A 56 -7.67 20.55 -13.13
N GLN A 57 -6.64 21.18 -12.57
CA GLN A 57 -5.36 20.52 -12.31
C GLN A 57 -5.21 19.97 -10.89
N THR A 58 -5.99 20.46 -9.92
CA THR A 58 -5.79 20.11 -8.50
C THR A 58 -6.81 19.12 -7.95
N LEU A 59 -7.96 18.98 -8.60
CA LEU A 59 -9.04 18.11 -8.11
C LEU A 59 -8.90 16.70 -8.64
N ASN A 60 -9.03 15.74 -7.73
CA ASN A 60 -9.08 14.32 -8.07
C ASN A 60 -10.49 13.79 -7.86
N LYS A 61 -10.88 12.79 -8.66
CA LYS A 61 -12.16 12.10 -8.50
C LYS A 61 -12.31 11.60 -7.06
N GLY A 62 -13.43 11.92 -6.41
CA GLY A 62 -13.71 11.61 -5.01
C GLY A 62 -13.40 12.76 -4.04
N ASP A 63 -12.79 13.86 -4.52
CA ASP A 63 -12.66 15.08 -3.74
C ASP A 63 -14.03 15.74 -3.50
N THR A 64 -14.14 16.43 -2.36
CA THR A 64 -15.33 17.21 -1.99
C THR A 64 -14.93 18.67 -1.87
N ILE A 65 -15.52 19.52 -2.70
CA ILE A 65 -15.21 20.94 -2.77
C ILE A 65 -16.19 21.69 -1.87
N HIS A 66 -15.66 22.62 -1.08
CA HIS A 66 -16.44 23.50 -0.21
C HIS A 66 -16.14 24.95 -0.60
N ILE A 67 -17.04 25.57 -1.36
CA ILE A 67 -16.90 26.96 -1.78
C ILE A 67 -17.36 27.84 -0.62
N ILE A 68 -16.46 28.67 -0.08
CA ILE A 68 -16.68 29.51 1.10
C ILE A 68 -16.43 30.96 0.72
N PRO A 69 -17.46 31.68 0.23
CA PRO A 69 -17.33 33.09 -0.06
C PRO A 69 -17.29 33.91 1.23
N PHE A 70 -16.44 34.93 1.28
CA PHE A 70 -16.32 35.83 2.42
C PHE A 70 -16.02 37.27 2.00
N ALA A 71 -16.33 38.21 2.87
CA ALA A 71 -15.92 39.61 2.78
C ALA A 71 -15.88 40.16 4.22
N THR A 72 -16.78 41.06 4.63
CA THR A 72 -16.95 41.45 6.04
C THR A 72 -17.53 40.32 6.90
N THR A 73 -18.25 39.39 6.29
CA THR A 73 -18.78 38.20 6.95
C THR A 73 -18.56 36.96 6.07
N VAL A 74 -18.51 35.80 6.71
CA VAL A 74 -18.37 34.51 6.01
C VAL A 74 -19.74 33.95 5.65
N ARG A 75 -19.94 33.60 4.38
CA ARG A 75 -21.19 32.99 3.91
C ARG A 75 -21.18 31.48 4.13
N SER A 76 -22.36 30.86 4.11
CA SER A 76 -22.47 29.41 4.26
C SER A 76 -21.79 28.67 3.10
N PRO A 77 -21.06 27.57 3.38
CA PRO A 77 -20.36 26.81 2.36
C PRO A 77 -21.33 26.18 1.37
N ILE A 78 -20.95 26.18 0.09
CA ILE A 78 -21.61 25.39 -0.95
C ILE A 78 -20.74 24.17 -1.23
N THR A 79 -21.30 22.98 -1.04
CA THR A 79 -20.57 21.72 -1.14
C THR A 79 -20.88 21.00 -2.45
N ILE A 80 -19.83 20.57 -3.17
CA ILE A 80 -19.94 19.82 -4.42
C ILE A 80 -18.99 18.62 -4.36
N GLU A 81 -19.49 17.42 -4.61
CA GLU A 81 -18.65 16.24 -4.82
C GLU A 81 -18.12 16.21 -6.27
N TYR A 82 -16.82 16.04 -6.44
CA TYR A 82 -16.17 16.02 -7.74
C TYR A 82 -16.08 14.59 -8.28
N GLN A 83 -16.80 14.32 -9.37
CA GLN A 83 -16.84 13.02 -10.05
C GLN A 83 -16.02 12.99 -11.34
N GLY A 84 -15.59 14.15 -11.85
CA GLY A 84 -14.74 14.28 -13.03
C GLY A 84 -14.93 15.62 -13.76
N GLU A 85 -14.30 15.75 -14.92
CA GLU A 85 -14.24 17.02 -15.67
C GLU A 85 -15.62 17.63 -15.99
N GLN A 86 -16.67 16.80 -16.12
CA GLN A 86 -18.04 17.26 -16.35
C GLN A 86 -18.59 18.16 -15.22
N ASP A 87 -18.03 18.07 -14.01
CA ASP A 87 -18.48 18.89 -12.87
C ASP A 87 -17.81 20.27 -12.84
N ILE A 88 -16.75 20.50 -13.62
CA ILE A 88 -16.01 21.77 -13.65
C ILE A 88 -16.92 22.96 -14.00
N PRO A 89 -17.75 22.91 -15.06
CA PRO A 89 -18.65 24.02 -15.37
C PRO A 89 -19.60 24.35 -14.22
N LYS A 90 -20.12 23.32 -13.53
CA LYS A 90 -21.02 23.46 -12.38
C LYS A 90 -20.30 24.11 -11.19
N ILE A 91 -19.06 23.73 -10.92
CA ILE A 91 -18.24 24.34 -9.87
C ILE A 91 -17.99 25.82 -10.17
N LEU A 92 -17.63 26.15 -11.41
CA LEU A 92 -17.35 27.52 -11.83
C LEU A 92 -18.58 28.43 -11.85
N GLU A 93 -19.77 27.88 -12.11
CA GLU A 93 -21.04 28.62 -12.10
C GLU A 93 -21.48 29.04 -10.69
N VAL A 94 -21.12 28.24 -9.68
CA VAL A 94 -21.51 28.47 -8.28
C VAL A 94 -20.61 29.49 -7.59
N ILE A 95 -19.40 29.72 -8.10
CA ILE A 95 -18.48 30.71 -7.55
C ILE A 95 -19.05 32.11 -7.82
N PRO A 96 -19.35 32.91 -6.78
CA PRO A 96 -19.78 34.28 -6.98
C PRO A 96 -18.61 35.11 -7.55
N MET A 97 -18.77 35.56 -8.81
CA MET A 97 -17.74 36.28 -9.56
C MET A 97 -17.86 37.81 -9.40
N ASP A 98 -19.04 38.29 -9.03
CA ASP A 98 -19.28 39.71 -8.84
C ASP A 98 -18.80 40.13 -7.45
N ALA A 99 -17.94 41.15 -7.42
CA ALA A 99 -17.59 41.81 -6.17
C ALA A 99 -18.84 42.38 -5.51
N GLY A 100 -18.99 42.12 -4.22
CA GLY A 100 -20.04 42.72 -3.41
C GLY A 100 -19.75 44.21 -3.13
N PRO A 101 -20.73 45.00 -2.67
CA PRO A 101 -20.55 46.41 -2.33
C PRO A 101 -19.71 46.63 -1.05
N GLU A 102 -19.05 45.59 -0.57
CA GLU A 102 -18.36 45.55 0.72
C GLU A 102 -16.98 46.20 0.59
N ARG A 103 -16.72 47.22 1.43
CA ARG A 103 -15.50 48.05 1.36
C ARG A 103 -14.33 47.51 2.20
N GLY A 104 -14.39 46.25 2.65
CA GLY A 104 -13.35 45.65 3.46
C GLY A 104 -13.59 44.17 3.74
N THR A 105 -12.52 43.49 4.15
CA THR A 105 -12.49 42.04 4.38
C THR A 105 -12.17 41.75 5.84
N ASP A 106 -12.94 40.86 6.48
CA ASP A 106 -12.63 40.29 7.80
C ASP A 106 -11.89 38.96 7.63
N ILE A 107 -10.62 39.06 7.17
CA ILE A 107 -9.81 37.88 6.89
C ILE A 107 -9.56 37.06 8.16
N GLN A 108 -9.46 37.71 9.33
CA GLN A 108 -9.15 37.01 10.57
C GLN A 108 -10.29 36.11 11.02
N CYS A 109 -11.54 36.58 10.91
CA CYS A 109 -12.70 35.73 11.18
C CYS A 109 -12.98 34.71 10.07
N ALA A 110 -12.61 35.01 8.82
CA ALA A 110 -12.64 34.02 7.74
C ALA A 110 -11.72 32.84 8.05
N GLU A 111 -10.46 33.09 8.46
CA GLU A 111 -9.52 32.03 8.85
C GLU A 111 -10.08 31.18 9.99
N LEU A 112 -10.58 31.80 11.07
CA LEU A 112 -11.20 31.08 12.18
C LEU A 112 -12.36 30.19 11.70
N TYR A 113 -13.26 30.74 10.87
CA TYR A 113 -14.40 30.00 10.36
C TYR A 113 -13.97 28.78 9.52
N VAL A 114 -13.09 28.99 8.54
CA VAL A 114 -12.68 27.96 7.58
C VAL A 114 -11.97 26.81 8.29
N TYR A 115 -11.00 27.11 9.15
CA TYR A 115 -10.25 26.07 9.85
C TYR A 115 -11.12 25.28 10.84
N ARG A 116 -12.01 25.96 11.58
CA ARG A 116 -12.97 25.29 12.46
C ARG A 116 -13.99 24.46 11.67
N TYR A 117 -14.45 24.95 10.52
CA TYR A 117 -15.36 24.23 9.63
C TYR A 117 -14.72 22.91 9.13
N LEU A 118 -13.48 22.98 8.66
CA LEU A 118 -12.73 21.81 8.21
C LEU A 118 -12.49 20.81 9.34
N ALA A 119 -12.05 21.27 10.51
CA ALA A 119 -11.91 20.41 11.69
C ALA A 119 -13.24 19.73 12.08
N GLN A 120 -14.36 20.45 11.95
CA GLN A 120 -15.69 19.92 12.23
C GLN A 120 -16.12 18.82 11.26
N LEU A 121 -15.69 18.89 9.98
CA LEU A 121 -15.97 17.83 9.00
C LEU A 121 -15.32 16.51 9.44
N ASN A 122 -14.02 16.52 9.71
CA ASN A 122 -13.31 15.32 10.15
C ASN A 122 -13.78 14.84 11.53
N GLN A 123 -14.13 15.76 12.45
CA GLN A 123 -14.69 15.36 13.75
C GLN A 123 -16.04 14.64 13.59
N ARG A 124 -16.89 15.08 12.66
CA ARG A 124 -18.16 14.39 12.35
C ARG A 124 -17.92 13.01 11.76
N ARG A 125 -16.96 12.88 10.83
CA ARG A 125 -16.59 11.59 10.23
C ARG A 125 -16.10 10.60 11.28
N LEU A 126 -15.26 11.06 12.22
CA LEU A 126 -14.83 10.25 13.36
C LEU A 126 -16.01 9.72 14.18
N GLN A 127 -16.96 10.60 14.52
CA GLN A 127 -18.15 10.22 15.29
C GLN A 127 -19.06 9.25 14.53
N GLN A 128 -19.14 9.39 13.21
CA GLN A 128 -19.95 8.57 12.32
C GLN A 128 -19.24 7.31 11.83
N GLN A 129 -18.01 7.03 12.28
CA GLN A 129 -17.17 5.93 11.79
C GLN A 129 -17.00 5.95 10.26
N GLN A 130 -16.90 7.15 9.68
CA GLN A 130 -16.60 7.35 8.27
C GLN A 130 -15.11 7.67 8.08
N PRO A 131 -14.50 7.30 6.95
CA PRO A 131 -13.12 7.64 6.66
C PRO A 131 -12.91 9.16 6.68
N ILE A 132 -12.05 9.62 7.57
CA ILE A 132 -11.57 11.01 7.56
C ILE A 132 -10.81 11.31 6.27
N LYS A 133 -10.74 12.58 5.92
CA LYS A 133 -10.10 13.05 4.69
C LYS A 133 -8.91 13.95 5.01
N ALA A 134 -7.90 13.93 4.13
CA ALA A 134 -7.01 15.08 4.02
C ALA A 134 -7.84 16.32 3.67
N GLN A 135 -7.32 17.51 3.98
CA GLN A 135 -8.01 18.76 3.68
C GLN A 135 -7.02 19.77 3.07
N SER A 136 -7.51 20.61 2.18
CA SER A 136 -6.74 21.73 1.65
C SER A 136 -7.63 22.97 1.64
N VAL A 137 -7.06 24.13 1.96
CA VAL A 137 -7.72 25.43 1.76
C VAL A 137 -7.01 26.14 0.62
N ILE A 138 -7.78 26.63 -0.34
CA ILE A 138 -7.34 27.50 -1.42
C ILE A 138 -7.93 28.88 -1.14
N TRP A 139 -7.08 29.78 -0.68
CA TRP A 139 -7.42 31.18 -0.43
C TRP A 139 -7.21 31.99 -1.69
N LEU A 140 -8.26 32.71 -2.10
CA LEU A 140 -8.21 33.76 -3.12
C LEU A 140 -8.56 35.07 -2.43
N THR A 141 -7.53 35.84 -2.08
CA THR A 141 -7.66 37.13 -1.41
C THR A 141 -6.40 37.95 -1.62
N ASP A 142 -6.52 39.25 -1.54
CA ASP A 142 -5.41 40.20 -1.47
C ASP A 142 -5.01 40.52 0.00
N ALA A 143 -5.82 40.09 0.96
CA ALA A 143 -5.53 40.23 2.38
C ALA A 143 -4.43 39.26 2.84
N PRO A 144 -3.50 39.70 3.71
CA PRO A 144 -2.49 38.82 4.25
C PRO A 144 -3.11 37.77 5.18
N LEU A 145 -2.67 36.52 5.05
CA LEU A 145 -3.07 35.41 5.93
C LEU A 145 -2.19 35.35 7.18
N ASN A 146 -2.68 34.68 8.23
CA ASN A 146 -1.96 34.45 9.49
C ASN A 146 -1.46 35.74 10.19
N ILE A 147 -2.22 36.83 10.08
CA ILE A 147 -1.89 38.09 10.78
C ILE A 147 -1.89 37.86 12.30
N PRO A 148 -0.82 38.22 13.03
CA PRO A 148 -0.80 38.13 14.48
C PRO A 148 -1.89 38.98 15.15
N GLN A 149 -2.32 38.58 16.35
CA GLN A 149 -3.28 39.35 17.14
C GLN A 149 -2.80 40.78 17.37
N GLY A 150 -3.71 41.76 17.29
CA GLY A 150 -3.39 43.17 17.51
C GLY A 150 -2.65 43.86 16.38
N GLU A 151 -2.26 43.14 15.31
CA GLU A 151 -1.63 43.70 14.11
C GLU A 151 -2.64 43.92 12.97
N SER A 152 -3.93 44.01 13.28
CA SER A 152 -5.01 44.30 12.32
C SER A 152 -4.78 45.58 11.52
N GLN A 153 -3.96 46.51 12.02
CA GLN A 153 -3.55 47.74 11.31
C GLN A 153 -2.69 47.50 10.06
N ARG A 154 -2.14 46.28 9.86
CA ARG A 154 -1.40 45.91 8.63
C ARG A 154 -2.30 45.75 7.40
N TRP A 155 -3.61 45.70 7.61
CA TRP A 155 -4.61 45.55 6.57
C TRP A 155 -5.83 46.44 6.90
N THR A 156 -6.59 46.88 5.89
CA THR A 156 -7.86 47.54 6.18
C THR A 156 -8.90 46.48 6.48
N GLU A 157 -8.89 45.98 7.71
CA GLU A 157 -9.87 45.01 8.20
C GLU A 157 -11.25 45.65 8.35
N ALA A 158 -12.30 44.84 8.19
CA ALA A 158 -13.67 45.29 8.43
C ALA A 158 -13.79 46.00 9.80
N PRO A 159 -14.44 47.19 9.88
CA PRO A 159 -14.58 47.90 11.14
C PRO A 159 -15.22 47.01 12.21
N ASN A 160 -14.60 46.91 13.39
CA ASN A 160 -15.05 46.10 14.52
C ASN A 160 -15.00 44.57 14.31
N SER A 161 -14.10 44.04 13.47
CA SER A 161 -13.84 42.59 13.44
C SER A 161 -13.55 42.07 14.85
N PRO A 162 -14.35 41.13 15.38
CA PRO A 162 -14.10 40.57 16.70
C PRO A 162 -12.81 39.74 16.69
N CYS A 163 -12.37 39.22 15.55
CA CYS A 163 -11.15 38.42 15.45
C CYS A 163 -9.88 39.29 15.39
N GLY A 164 -9.99 40.55 14.94
CA GLY A 164 -8.88 41.50 14.90
C GLY A 164 -8.64 42.30 16.19
N ILE A 165 -9.54 42.21 17.18
CA ILE A 165 -9.39 42.88 18.48
C ILE A 165 -8.49 42.04 19.40
N HIS A 166 -7.40 42.64 19.87
CA HIS A 166 -6.48 42.02 20.82
C HIS A 166 -7.20 41.58 22.10
N ASN A 167 -6.89 40.37 22.61
CA ASN A 167 -7.53 39.73 23.77
C ASN A 167 -9.05 39.51 23.67
N SER A 168 -9.62 39.50 22.46
CA SER A 168 -10.99 39.03 22.31
C SER A 168 -11.04 37.50 22.36
N SER A 169 -12.16 36.94 22.84
CA SER A 169 -12.37 35.49 22.85
C SER A 169 -12.26 34.85 21.45
N ARG A 170 -12.64 35.59 20.40
CA ARG A 170 -12.55 35.14 19.01
C ARG A 170 -11.13 35.19 18.46
N ALA A 171 -10.38 36.22 18.81
CA ALA A 171 -8.97 36.32 18.47
C ALA A 171 -8.17 35.19 19.14
N ASP A 172 -8.49 34.85 20.39
CA ASP A 172 -7.85 33.75 21.12
C ASP A 172 -8.19 32.39 20.51
N GLU A 173 -9.47 32.15 20.20
CA GLU A 173 -9.91 30.93 19.51
C GLU A 173 -9.15 30.75 18.19
N ARG A 174 -9.05 31.82 17.39
CA ARG A 174 -8.30 31.85 16.12
C ARG A 174 -6.83 31.48 16.32
N SER A 175 -6.12 32.13 17.24
CA SER A 175 -4.71 31.85 17.52
C SER A 175 -4.48 30.40 17.94
N GLN A 176 -5.39 29.83 18.75
CA GLN A 176 -5.28 28.44 19.16
C GLN A 176 -5.47 27.48 17.98
N TRP A 177 -6.44 27.74 17.08
CA TRP A 177 -6.62 26.92 15.87
C TRP A 177 -5.41 26.99 14.94
N LEU A 178 -4.87 28.19 14.71
CA LEU A 178 -3.67 28.39 13.89
C LEU A 178 -2.43 27.70 14.49
N GLY A 179 -2.31 27.68 15.82
CA GLY A 179 -1.20 27.01 16.50
C GLY A 179 -1.35 25.49 16.64
N THR A 180 -2.57 24.96 16.56
CA THR A 180 -2.83 23.52 16.77
C THR A 180 -2.88 22.72 15.48
N LEU A 181 -3.36 23.32 14.38
CA LEU A 181 -3.50 22.60 13.12
C LEU A 181 -2.14 22.46 12.42
N PRO A 182 -1.72 21.24 12.05
CA PRO A 182 -0.51 21.05 11.24
C PRO A 182 -0.77 21.55 9.82
N MET A 183 -0.31 22.75 9.49
CA MET A 183 -0.57 23.40 8.21
C MET A 183 0.72 23.57 7.41
N THR A 184 0.64 23.31 6.11
CA THR A 184 1.72 23.62 5.15
C THR A 184 1.21 24.62 4.12
N GLN A 185 1.79 25.82 4.09
CA GLN A 185 1.35 26.91 3.22
C GLN A 185 2.28 27.08 2.01
N ARG A 186 1.69 27.29 0.83
CA ARG A 186 2.38 27.71 -0.41
C ARG A 186 1.58 28.83 -1.08
N SER A 187 2.25 29.86 -1.60
CA SER A 187 1.56 31.02 -2.18
C SER A 187 2.17 31.47 -3.50
N ILE A 188 1.34 31.97 -4.40
CA ILE A 188 1.72 32.66 -5.64
C ILE A 188 0.87 33.93 -5.80
N GLN A 189 1.36 34.92 -6.55
CA GLN A 189 0.66 36.20 -6.76
C GLN A 189 0.42 36.45 -8.25
N PRO A 190 -0.62 35.83 -8.85
CA PRO A 190 -0.96 36.03 -10.25
C PRO A 190 -1.73 37.35 -10.43
N GLY A 191 -1.00 38.47 -10.43
CA GLY A 191 -1.58 39.81 -10.63
C GLY A 191 -2.00 40.49 -9.33
N GLN A 192 -3.28 40.87 -9.21
CA GLN A 192 -3.79 41.73 -8.13
C GLN A 192 -4.21 40.98 -6.86
N PHE A 193 -4.38 39.66 -6.93
CA PHE A 193 -4.73 38.82 -5.78
C PHE A 193 -3.62 37.80 -5.46
N GLN A 194 -3.59 37.33 -4.21
CA GLN A 194 -2.71 36.26 -3.77
C GLN A 194 -3.50 34.94 -3.77
N LEU A 195 -2.96 33.93 -4.45
CA LEU A 195 -3.44 32.56 -4.34
C LEU A 195 -2.58 31.84 -3.31
N THR A 196 -3.20 31.44 -2.20
CA THR A 196 -2.52 30.66 -1.17
C THR A 196 -3.17 29.31 -1.00
N VAL A 197 -2.39 28.24 -1.04
CA VAL A 197 -2.84 26.88 -0.72
C VAL A 197 -2.28 26.47 0.64
N VAL A 198 -3.16 26.06 1.54
CA VAL A 198 -2.84 25.54 2.87
C VAL A 198 -3.28 24.08 2.92
N ASP A 199 -2.31 23.16 2.94
CA ASP A 199 -2.58 21.73 3.09
C ASP A 199 -2.64 21.35 4.58
N ILE A 200 -3.64 20.56 4.95
CA ILE A 200 -3.90 20.04 6.29
C ILE A 200 -3.98 18.51 6.19
N PRO A 201 -3.07 17.76 6.84
CA PRO A 201 -3.12 16.30 6.87
C PRO A 201 -4.40 15.82 7.59
N PRO A 202 -4.81 14.56 7.40
CA PRO A 202 -5.99 14.00 8.04
C PRO A 202 -5.85 14.08 9.57
N THR A 203 -6.58 15.00 10.17
CA THR A 203 -6.50 15.29 11.61
C THR A 203 -7.89 15.42 12.25
N VAL A 204 -7.95 15.14 13.55
CA VAL A 204 -9.15 15.14 14.41
C VAL A 204 -8.77 15.61 15.81
N GLN A 205 -9.76 16.01 16.60
CA GLN A 205 -9.56 16.42 17.99
C GLN A 205 -9.68 15.22 18.93
N GLU A 206 -8.62 14.93 19.68
CA GLU A 206 -8.58 13.83 20.64
C GLU A 206 -9.23 14.25 21.97
N PHE A 207 -10.14 13.40 22.46
CA PHE A 207 -10.75 13.57 23.77
C PHE A 207 -10.59 12.26 24.54
N CYS A 208 -9.76 12.32 25.58
CA CYS A 208 -9.61 11.22 26.51
C CYS A 208 -10.42 11.50 27.78
N THR A 209 -11.18 10.50 28.24
CA THR A 209 -11.96 10.55 29.47
C THR A 209 -11.49 9.45 30.44
N PRO A 210 -11.34 9.74 31.75
CA PRO A 210 -10.96 8.73 32.72
C PRO A 210 -12.08 7.70 32.89
N LYS A 211 -11.72 6.41 32.97
CA LYS A 211 -12.68 5.31 33.11
C LYS A 211 -12.80 4.90 34.59
N PRO A 212 -14.02 4.59 35.09
CA PRO A 212 -14.19 3.97 36.40
C PRO A 212 -13.43 2.64 36.48
N GLY A 213 -12.66 2.44 37.56
CA GLY A 213 -11.79 1.26 37.73
C GLY A 213 -10.36 1.42 37.20
N GLY A 214 -10.01 2.62 36.72
CA GLY A 214 -8.66 2.96 36.25
C GLY A 214 -8.54 2.97 34.73
N GLY A 215 -7.53 3.71 34.24
CA GLY A 215 -7.27 3.92 32.81
C GLY A 215 -8.12 5.05 32.20
N GLU A 216 -8.03 5.17 30.89
CA GLU A 216 -8.67 6.21 30.10
C GLU A 216 -9.23 5.66 28.78
N VAL A 217 -10.28 6.29 28.29
CA VAL A 217 -10.88 5.99 26.99
C VAL A 217 -10.70 7.21 26.10
N CYS A 218 -9.97 7.02 25.01
CA CYS A 218 -9.69 8.03 23.99
C CYS A 218 -10.50 7.73 22.73
N LEU A 219 -11.02 8.77 22.06
CA LEU A 219 -11.93 8.65 20.93
C LEU A 219 -11.23 8.11 19.67
N VAL A 220 -9.98 8.50 19.42
CA VAL A 220 -9.31 8.16 18.15
C VAL A 220 -8.90 6.69 18.11
N ASN A 221 -8.55 6.09 19.26
CA ASN A 221 -8.13 4.69 19.32
C ASN A 221 -9.27 3.74 18.92
N SER A 222 -10.48 3.98 19.42
CA SER A 222 -11.65 3.16 19.06
C SER A 222 -12.01 3.33 17.59
N TYR A 223 -11.92 4.55 17.07
CA TYR A 223 -12.13 4.85 15.65
C TYR A 223 -11.11 4.14 14.75
N LEU A 224 -9.81 4.23 15.03
CA LEU A 224 -8.76 3.58 14.22
C LEU A 224 -8.93 2.06 14.20
N TRP A 225 -9.28 1.46 15.34
CA TRP A 225 -9.58 0.04 15.39
C TRP A 225 -10.78 -0.30 14.48
N GLY A 226 -11.87 0.47 14.56
CA GLY A 226 -13.05 0.30 13.72
C GLY A 226 -12.77 0.41 12.22
N GLN A 227 -11.87 1.29 11.80
CA GLN A 227 -11.52 1.48 10.39
C GLN A 227 -10.52 0.45 9.87
N LEU A 228 -9.49 0.10 10.66
CA LEU A 228 -8.31 -0.60 10.14
C LEU A 228 -8.29 -2.11 10.44
N TRP A 229 -9.12 -2.62 11.36
CA TRP A 229 -9.09 -4.03 11.77
C TRP A 229 -9.22 -5.03 10.60
N TRP A 230 -10.12 -4.79 9.64
CA TRP A 230 -10.28 -5.67 8.48
C TRP A 230 -9.05 -5.66 7.56
N GLN A 231 -8.47 -4.48 7.33
CA GLN A 231 -7.27 -4.37 6.49
C GLN A 231 -6.08 -5.06 7.16
N LEU A 232 -5.94 -4.92 8.48
CA LEU A 232 -4.93 -5.62 9.28
C LEU A 232 -5.11 -7.15 9.20
N LEU A 233 -6.36 -7.64 9.26
CA LEU A 233 -6.66 -9.06 9.07
C LEU A 233 -6.25 -9.56 7.67
N LEU A 234 -6.53 -8.80 6.61
CA LEU A 234 -6.13 -9.16 5.24
C LEU A 234 -4.62 -9.23 5.08
N VAL A 235 -3.89 -8.23 5.59
CA VAL A 235 -2.41 -8.21 5.53
C VAL A 235 -1.83 -9.39 6.32
N SER A 236 -2.41 -9.70 7.49
CA SER A 236 -1.99 -10.85 8.29
C SER A 236 -2.21 -12.18 7.56
N LEU A 237 -3.37 -12.35 6.90
CA LEU A 237 -3.66 -13.54 6.09
C LEU A 237 -2.69 -13.68 4.91
N LEU A 238 -2.43 -12.60 4.18
CA LEU A 238 -1.43 -12.59 3.10
C LEU A 238 -0.03 -12.96 3.61
N GLY A 239 0.37 -12.39 4.76
CA GLY A 239 1.63 -12.71 5.41
C GLY A 239 1.74 -14.19 5.77
N MET A 240 0.66 -14.81 6.26
CA MET A 240 0.63 -16.26 6.55
C MET A 240 0.72 -17.11 5.28
N VAL A 241 0.07 -16.72 4.18
CA VAL A 241 0.15 -17.47 2.91
C VAL A 241 1.57 -17.40 2.33
N VAL A 242 2.17 -16.21 2.29
CA VAL A 242 3.53 -16.03 1.77
C VAL A 242 4.55 -16.70 2.68
N GLY A 243 4.45 -16.50 4.00
CA GLY A 243 5.36 -17.09 4.97
C GLY A 243 5.24 -18.61 5.07
N GLY A 244 4.02 -19.12 5.17
CA GLY A 244 3.73 -20.55 5.26
C GLY A 244 4.02 -21.30 3.96
N GLY A 245 3.60 -20.73 2.82
CA GLY A 245 3.91 -21.29 1.50
C GLY A 245 5.42 -21.28 1.22
N GLY A 246 6.08 -20.15 1.47
CA GLY A 246 7.53 -20.02 1.31
C GLY A 246 8.31 -21.02 2.17
N LEU A 247 7.94 -21.18 3.44
CA LEU A 247 8.55 -22.17 4.33
C LEU A 247 8.31 -23.61 3.85
N PHE A 248 7.10 -23.94 3.38
CA PHE A 248 6.79 -25.26 2.82
C PHE A 248 7.64 -25.58 1.59
N PHE A 249 7.74 -24.66 0.63
CA PHE A 249 8.58 -24.84 -0.56
C PHE A 249 10.06 -24.94 -0.20
N PHE A 250 10.54 -24.14 0.76
CA PHE A 250 11.91 -24.17 1.23
C PHE A 250 12.27 -25.50 1.91
N ILE A 251 11.41 -26.00 2.82
CA ILE A 251 11.58 -27.32 3.45
C ILE A 251 11.54 -28.43 2.40
N ARG A 252 10.61 -28.37 1.43
CA ARG A 252 10.51 -29.34 0.34
C ARG A 252 11.78 -29.34 -0.52
N TRP A 253 12.34 -28.17 -0.83
CA TRP A 253 13.58 -28.03 -1.57
C TRP A 253 14.77 -28.60 -0.78
N LEU A 254 14.92 -28.26 0.51
CA LEU A 254 15.98 -28.81 1.37
C LEU A 254 15.93 -30.34 1.45
N ARG A 255 14.74 -30.94 1.57
CA ARG A 255 14.56 -32.39 1.57
C ARG A 255 15.03 -33.05 0.26
N GLN A 256 14.94 -32.35 -0.88
CA GLN A 256 15.43 -32.86 -2.16
C GLN A 256 16.96 -32.80 -2.28
N GLN A 257 17.62 -31.90 -1.55
CA GLN A 257 19.09 -31.76 -1.57
C GLN A 257 19.83 -32.77 -0.69
N LEU A 258 19.12 -33.44 0.23
CA LEU A 258 19.70 -34.53 1.03
C LEU A 258 20.15 -35.68 0.11
N PRO A 259 21.43 -36.08 0.13
CA PRO A 259 21.92 -37.19 -0.69
C PRO A 259 21.25 -38.49 -0.27
N TRP A 260 21.02 -39.38 -1.23
CA TRP A 260 20.68 -40.79 -0.97
C TRP A 260 21.92 -41.64 -1.10
N THR A 261 21.97 -42.77 -0.43
CA THR A 261 23.00 -43.77 -0.70
C THR A 261 22.41 -44.78 -1.69
N VAL A 262 22.94 -44.79 -2.91
CA VAL A 262 22.56 -45.78 -3.93
C VAL A 262 23.62 -46.86 -3.94
N THR A 263 23.21 -48.09 -3.62
CA THR A 263 24.04 -49.28 -3.67
C THR A 263 23.76 -50.02 -4.97
N VAL A 264 24.81 -50.38 -5.70
CA VAL A 264 24.72 -51.21 -6.91
C VAL A 264 25.63 -52.43 -6.72
N ALA A 265 25.06 -53.62 -6.72
CA ALA A 265 25.79 -54.88 -6.63
C ALA A 265 25.80 -55.60 -8.00
N VAL A 266 26.97 -56.07 -8.42
CA VAL A 266 27.21 -56.77 -9.68
C VAL A 266 28.08 -57.98 -9.38
N GLY A 267 27.52 -59.19 -9.44
CA GLY A 267 28.20 -60.40 -8.95
C GLY A 267 28.61 -60.24 -7.47
N ASP A 268 29.90 -60.42 -7.17
CA ASP A 268 30.45 -60.29 -5.81
C ASP A 268 30.88 -58.85 -5.46
N GLN A 269 30.73 -57.88 -6.37
CA GLN A 269 31.18 -56.50 -6.14
C GLN A 269 30.01 -55.59 -5.77
N GLU A 270 30.16 -54.83 -4.67
CA GLU A 270 29.18 -53.86 -4.19
C GLU A 270 29.74 -52.44 -4.25
N TYR A 271 29.02 -51.53 -4.92
CA TYR A 271 29.37 -50.12 -5.05
C TYR A 271 28.35 -49.24 -4.31
N ARG A 272 28.81 -48.23 -3.57
CA ARG A 272 27.94 -47.30 -2.83
C ARG A 272 28.23 -45.84 -3.22
N PHE A 273 27.20 -45.11 -3.63
CA PHE A 273 27.34 -43.74 -4.11
C PHE A 273 26.36 -42.78 -3.43
N PRO A 274 26.84 -41.61 -2.95
CA PRO A 274 25.96 -40.54 -2.52
C PRO A 274 25.35 -39.83 -3.76
N LEU A 275 24.02 -39.87 -3.89
CA LEU A 275 23.30 -39.33 -5.03
C LEU A 275 22.30 -38.25 -4.60
N LYS A 276 22.58 -36.99 -4.93
CA LYS A 276 21.66 -35.85 -4.76
C LYS A 276 20.63 -35.81 -5.90
N HIS A 277 19.59 -34.99 -5.75
CA HIS A 277 18.65 -34.73 -6.85
C HIS A 277 19.38 -34.31 -8.13
N ALA A 278 18.94 -34.83 -9.28
CA ALA A 278 19.57 -34.69 -10.60
C ALA A 278 21.00 -35.28 -10.73
N GLY A 279 21.52 -35.93 -9.68
CA GLY A 279 22.77 -36.67 -9.77
C GLY A 279 22.63 -37.93 -10.63
N LYS A 280 23.70 -38.28 -11.36
CA LYS A 280 23.76 -39.41 -12.28
C LYS A 280 24.93 -40.35 -11.97
N ILE A 281 24.69 -41.66 -12.07
CA ILE A 281 25.70 -42.73 -12.00
C ILE A 281 25.71 -43.46 -13.34
N GLY A 282 26.87 -43.61 -13.98
CA GLY A 282 27.03 -44.41 -15.20
C GLY A 282 27.07 -45.91 -14.92
N LEU A 283 26.59 -46.73 -15.86
CA LEU A 283 26.70 -48.18 -15.82
C LEU A 283 27.59 -48.64 -16.98
N GLY A 284 28.65 -49.39 -16.68
CA GLY A 284 29.73 -49.76 -17.61
C GLY A 284 30.88 -48.76 -17.55
N GLU A 285 30.63 -47.52 -17.99
CA GLU A 285 31.60 -46.42 -18.01
C GLU A 285 30.95 -45.08 -17.59
N LEU A 286 31.77 -44.03 -17.53
CA LEU A 286 31.31 -42.65 -17.31
C LEU A 286 30.40 -42.17 -18.44
N VAL A 287 29.24 -41.66 -18.07
CA VAL A 287 28.27 -41.03 -18.98
C VAL A 287 28.29 -39.52 -18.75
N SER A 288 27.99 -38.73 -19.79
CA SER A 288 27.88 -37.27 -19.65
C SER A 288 26.96 -36.85 -18.49
N GLY A 289 27.50 -36.02 -17.60
CA GLY A 289 26.86 -35.54 -16.38
C GLY A 289 26.88 -36.51 -15.19
N SER A 290 27.54 -37.67 -15.30
CA SER A 290 27.79 -38.56 -14.16
C SER A 290 29.16 -38.29 -13.53
N LEU A 291 29.22 -38.33 -12.20
CA LEU A 291 30.47 -38.24 -11.43
C LEU A 291 30.98 -39.61 -10.99
N TYR A 292 30.10 -40.61 -11.02
CA TYR A 292 30.35 -41.97 -10.57
C TYR A 292 29.96 -42.94 -11.66
N PHE A 293 30.60 -44.11 -11.70
CA PHE A 293 30.22 -45.21 -12.57
C PHE A 293 30.41 -46.55 -11.88
N VAL A 294 29.64 -47.54 -12.32
CA VAL A 294 29.77 -48.95 -11.94
C VAL A 294 30.45 -49.68 -13.07
N SER A 295 31.56 -50.35 -12.78
CA SER A 295 32.26 -51.17 -13.77
C SER A 295 31.42 -52.41 -14.07
N LEU A 296 31.07 -52.59 -15.34
CA LEU A 296 30.46 -53.83 -15.86
C LEU A 296 31.48 -54.52 -16.77
N PRO A 297 31.35 -55.83 -17.06
CA PRO A 297 32.23 -56.53 -17.99
C PRO A 297 31.89 -56.17 -19.45
N CYS A 298 32.00 -54.88 -19.78
CA CYS A 298 31.83 -54.30 -21.10
C CYS A 298 32.76 -53.09 -21.24
N SER A 299 33.25 -52.85 -22.46
CA SER A 299 34.19 -51.74 -22.75
C SER A 299 33.48 -50.44 -23.15
N GLU A 300 32.23 -50.24 -22.74
CA GLU A 300 31.41 -49.11 -23.15
C GLU A 300 30.32 -48.78 -22.11
N ALA A 301 29.81 -47.54 -22.15
CA ALA A 301 28.66 -47.16 -21.34
C ALA A 301 27.37 -47.83 -21.84
N VAL A 302 26.70 -48.54 -20.93
CA VAL A 302 25.46 -49.28 -21.21
C VAL A 302 24.24 -48.46 -20.82
N GLY A 303 24.31 -47.77 -19.68
CA GLY A 303 23.18 -47.03 -19.13
C GLY A 303 23.58 -46.08 -18.01
N PHE A 304 22.57 -45.56 -17.32
CA PHE A 304 22.77 -44.68 -16.17
C PHE A 304 21.61 -44.76 -15.18
N LEU A 305 21.91 -44.43 -13.93
CA LEU A 305 20.92 -44.19 -12.86
C LEU A 305 20.84 -42.69 -12.61
N LEU A 306 19.64 -42.10 -12.68
CA LEU A 306 19.40 -40.67 -12.47
C LEU A 306 18.38 -40.47 -11.35
N ARG A 307 18.74 -39.72 -10.31
CA ARG A 307 17.76 -39.36 -9.28
C ARG A 307 16.85 -38.23 -9.76
N GLN A 308 15.56 -38.54 -9.93
CA GLN A 308 14.52 -37.57 -10.22
C GLN A 308 13.53 -37.53 -9.06
N HIS A 309 13.57 -36.43 -8.31
CA HIS A 309 12.76 -36.23 -7.09
C HIS A 309 12.92 -37.40 -6.10
N ASN A 310 11.82 -38.15 -5.89
CA ASN A 310 11.73 -39.33 -5.03
C ASN A 310 11.76 -40.65 -5.82
N THR A 311 12.31 -40.64 -7.02
CA THR A 311 12.52 -41.84 -7.84
C THR A 311 13.93 -41.89 -8.40
N LEU A 312 14.45 -43.10 -8.56
CA LEU A 312 15.67 -43.36 -9.34
C LEU A 312 15.23 -43.87 -10.71
N ARG A 313 15.54 -43.11 -11.75
CA ARG A 313 15.27 -43.49 -13.15
C ARG A 313 16.45 -44.25 -13.71
N ILE A 314 16.18 -45.41 -14.30
CA ILE A 314 17.16 -46.16 -15.09
C ILE A 314 17.00 -45.75 -16.55
N GLY A 315 18.08 -45.26 -17.14
CA GLY A 315 18.16 -44.98 -18.58
C GLY A 315 19.26 -45.80 -19.24
N THR A 316 19.18 -45.93 -20.56
CA THR A 316 20.15 -46.62 -21.41
C THR A 316 20.88 -45.61 -22.28
N VAL A 317 22.17 -45.82 -22.50
CA VAL A 317 22.96 -45.05 -23.50
C VAL A 317 22.81 -45.68 -24.88
N HIS A 318 22.72 -47.01 -24.93
CA HIS A 318 22.44 -47.79 -26.12
C HIS A 318 21.12 -48.55 -25.93
N PRO A 319 20.15 -48.44 -26.86
CA PRO A 319 18.89 -49.18 -26.75
C PRO A 319 19.14 -50.70 -26.69
N ALA A 320 18.25 -51.42 -26.00
CA ALA A 320 18.20 -52.89 -25.94
C ALA A 320 19.31 -53.63 -25.16
N LYS A 321 20.22 -52.94 -24.46
CA LYS A 321 21.30 -53.62 -23.69
C LYS A 321 20.92 -53.98 -22.25
N LEU A 322 19.99 -53.25 -21.63
CA LEU A 322 19.49 -53.55 -20.27
C LEU A 322 18.10 -54.17 -20.33
N THR A 323 17.85 -55.16 -19.48
CA THR A 323 16.52 -55.77 -19.32
C THR A 323 16.03 -55.65 -17.89
N TYR A 324 14.74 -55.33 -17.74
CA TYR A 324 14.05 -55.29 -16.46
C TYR A 324 12.81 -56.17 -16.55
N ARG A 325 12.68 -57.16 -15.65
CA ARG A 325 11.59 -58.15 -15.65
C ARG A 325 11.37 -58.81 -17.03
N GLY A 326 12.46 -59.10 -17.74
CA GLY A 326 12.44 -59.72 -19.07
C GLY A 326 12.08 -58.78 -20.22
N GLN A 327 11.87 -57.47 -19.97
CA GLN A 327 11.62 -56.47 -21.01
C GLN A 327 12.85 -55.59 -21.22
N GLN A 328 13.17 -55.28 -22.48
CA GLN A 328 14.26 -54.36 -22.81
C GLN A 328 13.91 -52.93 -22.42
N ILE A 329 14.86 -52.26 -21.80
CA ILE A 329 14.77 -50.83 -21.47
C ILE A 329 15.21 -50.05 -22.71
N TYR A 330 14.36 -49.11 -23.14
CA TYR A 330 14.69 -48.15 -24.19
C TYR A 330 14.72 -46.74 -23.59
N THR A 331 15.67 -45.93 -24.02
CA THR A 331 15.70 -44.50 -23.72
C THR A 331 15.64 -43.72 -25.02
N ASN A 332 14.71 -42.77 -25.05
CA ASN A 332 14.42 -41.92 -26.19
C ASN A 332 15.69 -41.27 -26.76
N VAL A 333 16.06 -41.63 -27.97
CA VAL A 333 17.01 -40.89 -28.82
C VAL A 333 16.21 -40.53 -30.07
N ASN A 334 15.78 -39.26 -30.17
CA ASN A 334 15.10 -38.65 -31.34
C ASN A 334 13.57 -38.80 -31.48
N GLY A 335 12.79 -38.66 -30.40
CA GLY A 335 11.40 -38.19 -30.50
C GLY A 335 10.35 -39.15 -31.08
N GLN A 336 10.64 -40.46 -31.17
CA GLN A 336 9.62 -41.49 -31.36
C GLN A 336 9.43 -42.26 -30.05
N GLU A 337 8.23 -42.13 -29.47
CA GLU A 337 7.82 -42.73 -28.19
C GLU A 337 7.70 -44.25 -28.28
N ILE A 338 8.63 -44.97 -27.63
CA ILE A 338 8.31 -46.17 -26.84
C ILE A 338 9.13 -46.08 -25.55
N ASP A 339 8.53 -45.54 -24.50
CA ASP A 339 9.18 -45.29 -23.21
C ASP A 339 9.03 -46.51 -22.29
N THR A 340 10.09 -47.31 -22.12
CA THR A 340 10.21 -48.25 -21.00
C THR A 340 11.22 -47.73 -19.98
N ASN A 341 11.06 -46.47 -19.56
CA ASN A 341 11.81 -45.95 -18.41
C ASN A 341 11.42 -46.71 -17.14
N VAL A 342 12.40 -47.28 -16.45
CA VAL A 342 12.18 -47.92 -15.14
C VAL A 342 12.36 -46.88 -14.05
N PHE A 343 11.28 -46.58 -13.33
CA PHE A 343 11.29 -45.69 -12.17
C PHE A 343 11.25 -46.52 -10.89
N ILE A 344 12.33 -46.45 -10.12
CA ILE A 344 12.42 -47.09 -8.81
C ILE A 344 12.00 -46.07 -7.75
N PRO A 345 10.82 -46.22 -7.10
CA PRO A 345 10.47 -45.39 -5.97
C PRO A 345 11.45 -45.62 -4.81
N ARG A 346 11.70 -44.56 -4.04
CA ARG A 346 12.62 -44.55 -2.90
C ARG A 346 12.41 -45.69 -1.89
N ASN A 347 11.20 -46.23 -1.78
CA ASN A 347 10.81 -47.21 -0.75
C ASN A 347 10.92 -48.67 -1.21
N ASN A 348 11.40 -48.94 -2.42
CA ASN A 348 11.61 -50.32 -2.86
C ASN A 348 12.85 -50.92 -2.19
N GLU A 349 12.73 -52.16 -1.71
CA GLU A 349 13.83 -52.86 -1.03
C GLU A 349 15.04 -53.08 -1.96
N PHE A 350 14.81 -53.50 -3.20
CA PHE A 350 15.81 -53.55 -4.26
C PHE A 350 15.15 -53.75 -5.63
N VAL A 351 15.90 -53.50 -6.69
CA VAL A 351 15.50 -53.76 -8.09
C VAL A 351 16.64 -54.48 -8.81
N ILE A 352 16.32 -55.54 -9.54
CA ILE A 352 17.27 -56.27 -10.36
C ILE A 352 17.09 -55.87 -11.82
N VAL A 353 18.19 -55.51 -12.47
CA VAL A 353 18.29 -55.26 -13.92
C VAL A 353 19.35 -56.21 -14.46
N THR A 354 19.09 -56.84 -15.60
CA THR A 354 20.01 -57.84 -16.17
C THR A 354 20.69 -57.27 -17.42
N TYR A 355 22.01 -57.44 -17.50
CA TYR A 355 22.87 -57.11 -18.65
C TYR A 355 23.65 -58.35 -19.05
N ASN A 356 23.44 -58.88 -20.27
CA ASN A 356 24.15 -60.09 -20.77
C ASN A 356 24.24 -61.22 -19.72
N ASP A 357 23.10 -61.61 -19.15
CA ASP A 357 22.96 -62.64 -18.10
C ASP A 357 23.62 -62.33 -16.75
N ILE A 358 24.03 -61.08 -16.53
CA ILE A 358 24.53 -60.58 -15.24
C ILE A 358 23.47 -59.75 -14.56
N ASP A 359 23.08 -60.16 -13.37
CA ASP A 359 22.14 -59.42 -12.53
C ASP A 359 22.84 -58.27 -11.80
N ILE A 360 22.29 -57.08 -11.99
CA ILE A 360 22.67 -55.83 -11.34
C ILE A 360 21.59 -55.52 -10.32
N GLN A 361 21.90 -55.68 -9.04
CA GLN A 361 20.98 -55.35 -7.94
C GLN A 361 21.19 -53.90 -7.51
N ILE A 362 20.12 -53.11 -7.53
CA ILE A 362 20.11 -51.70 -7.17
C ILE A 362 19.26 -51.51 -5.91
N THR A 363 19.86 -50.93 -4.88
CA THR A 363 19.23 -50.68 -3.57
C THR A 363 19.39 -49.20 -3.21
N ILE A 364 18.34 -48.59 -2.64
CA ILE A 364 18.35 -47.19 -2.20
C ILE A 364 18.24 -47.16 -0.67
N THR A 365 19.25 -46.60 -0.01
CA THR A 365 19.28 -46.39 1.46
C THR A 365 19.40 -44.90 1.81
N MET A 366 18.96 -44.53 3.02
CA MET A 366 19.06 -43.14 3.52
C MET A 366 20.46 -42.82 4.00
#